data_AF-H1SID1-F1
#
_entry.id   AF-H1SID1-F1
#
_cell.length_a   1.000
_cell.length_b   1.000
_cell.length_c   1.000
_cell.angle_alpha   90.00
_cell.angle_beta   90.00
_cell.angle_gamma   90.00
#
_symmetry.space_group_name_H-M   'P 1'
#
loop_
_entity.id
_entity.type
_entity.pdbx_description
1 polymer ?
#
loop_
_entity_poly.entity_id
_entity_poly.type
_entity_poly.pdbx_seq_one_letter_code
_entity_poly.pdbx_strand_id
1 'polypeptide(L)'
;MRGHALRGALTAKSGRVVDLDSLDAAEVAQWQVGETLRLRGRLLTARDAAHKRLVAMLDAGEPLPVPLRNRAIYYVGPVDAVGDEAVGPAGPTTATRMDKFVPQLLEQTGLLVMIGKAER
;
A
#
# COMPACT_ATOMS: atom_id res chain seq x y z
N MET A 1 -39.28 -18.61 -21.72
CA MET A 1 -38.34 -19.06 -20.67
C MET A 1 -37.71 -17.84 -20.03
N ARG A 2 -37.76 -17.76 -18.70
CA ARG A 2 -37.49 -16.56 -17.89
C ARG A 2 -36.02 -16.19 -17.93
N GLY A 3 -35.73 -14.92 -18.17
CA GLY A 3 -34.42 -14.33 -17.99
C GLY A 3 -34.07 -14.27 -16.49
N HIS A 4 -32.87 -14.71 -16.17
CA HIS A 4 -32.25 -14.47 -14.87
C HIS A 4 -30.81 -13.99 -15.12
N ALA A 5 -30.69 -12.72 -15.51
CA ALA A 5 -29.44 -12.01 -15.40
C ALA A 5 -29.24 -11.69 -13.91
N LEU A 6 -28.42 -12.49 -13.23
CA LEU A 6 -27.91 -12.17 -11.90
C LEU A 6 -26.97 -10.96 -12.03
N ARG A 7 -27.56 -9.76 -11.96
CA ARG A 7 -26.87 -8.50 -11.67
C ARG A 7 -26.36 -8.55 -10.24
N GLY A 8 -25.25 -9.25 -10.02
CA GLY A 8 -24.37 -9.00 -8.89
C GLY A 8 -23.39 -7.88 -9.24
N ALA A 9 -23.90 -6.71 -9.65
CA ALA A 9 -23.05 -5.53 -9.71
C ALA A 9 -22.62 -5.24 -8.28
N LEU A 10 -21.33 -5.37 -7.99
CA LEU A 10 -20.70 -4.72 -6.85
C LEU A 10 -21.12 -3.25 -6.93
N THR A 11 -22.10 -2.84 -6.13
CA THR A 11 -22.44 -1.44 -5.97
C THR A 11 -21.15 -0.74 -5.58
N ALA A 12 -20.66 0.15 -6.45
CA ALA A 12 -19.43 0.89 -6.21
C ALA A 12 -19.60 1.61 -4.87
N LYS A 13 -18.97 1.09 -3.81
CA LYS A 13 -18.96 1.77 -2.51
C LYS A 13 -18.45 3.19 -2.75
N SER A 14 -19.22 4.18 -2.35
CA SER A 14 -18.79 5.58 -2.29
C SER A 14 -17.59 5.67 -1.36
N GLY A 15 -16.39 5.70 -1.92
CA GLY A 15 -15.14 5.85 -1.18
C GLY A 15 -14.42 7.12 -1.61
N ARG A 16 -13.75 7.79 -0.67
CA ARG A 16 -12.93 8.97 -0.93
C ARG A 16 -11.85 8.61 -1.93
N VAL A 17 -11.79 9.35 -3.04
CA VAL A 17 -10.74 9.18 -4.05
C VAL A 17 -9.50 9.89 -3.55
N VAL A 18 -8.38 9.18 -3.50
CA VAL A 18 -7.10 9.71 -3.04
C VAL A 18 -6.08 9.54 -4.17
N ASP A 19 -5.41 10.64 -4.50
CA ASP A 19 -4.31 10.65 -5.46
C ASP A 19 -2.97 10.51 -4.72
N LEU A 20 -2.30 9.38 -4.92
CA LEU A 20 -1.02 9.06 -4.30
C LEU A 20 0.14 9.88 -4.88
N ASP A 21 -0.02 10.47 -6.07
CA ASP A 21 1.02 11.28 -6.69
C ASP A 21 1.15 12.67 -6.08
N SER A 22 0.08 13.16 -5.43
CA SER A 22 0.04 14.42 -4.71
C SER A 22 -0.18 14.25 -3.21
N LEU A 23 0.09 13.06 -2.67
CA LEU A 23 -0.15 12.75 -1.25
C LEU A 23 0.71 13.61 -0.32
N ASP A 24 0.11 14.08 0.77
CA ASP A 24 0.82 14.76 1.85
C ASP A 24 0.21 14.42 3.22
N ALA A 25 0.87 14.89 4.28
CA ALA A 25 0.43 14.63 5.65
C ALA A 25 -0.91 15.30 6.00
N ALA A 26 -1.26 16.41 5.34
CA ALA A 26 -2.50 17.13 5.61
C ALA A 26 -3.71 16.37 5.06
N GLU A 27 -3.59 15.75 3.89
CA GLU A 27 -4.59 14.83 3.33
C GLU A 27 -4.78 13.61 4.24
N VAL A 28 -3.69 12.95 4.63
CA VAL A 28 -3.75 11.74 5.49
C VAL A 28 -4.37 12.04 6.86
N ALA A 29 -4.09 13.22 7.43
CA ALA A 29 -4.65 13.64 8.72
C ALA A 29 -6.18 13.80 8.72
N GLN A 30 -6.82 13.87 7.56
CA GLN A 30 -8.27 13.97 7.45
C GLN A 30 -8.97 12.61 7.47
N TRP A 31 -8.25 11.52 7.26
CA TRP A 31 -8.83 10.18 7.12
C TRP A 31 -9.29 9.62 8.45
N GLN A 32 -10.40 8.88 8.43
CA GLN A 32 -10.98 8.25 9.62
C GLN A 32 -10.94 6.73 9.53
N VAL A 33 -10.79 6.06 10.68
CA VAL A 33 -10.88 4.59 10.75
C VAL A 33 -12.25 4.13 10.27
N GLY A 34 -12.28 3.12 9.40
CA GLY A 34 -13.51 2.60 8.78
C GLY A 34 -13.90 3.28 7.47
N GLU A 35 -13.24 4.38 7.10
CA GLU A 35 -13.44 5.03 5.80
C GLU A 35 -12.93 4.13 4.67
N THR A 36 -13.68 4.07 3.56
CA THR A 36 -13.23 3.39 2.34
C THR A 36 -12.50 4.38 1.44
N LEU A 37 -11.21 4.15 1.22
CA LEU A 37 -10.40 4.95 0.30
C LEU A 37 -10.25 4.25 -1.06
N ARG A 38 -10.27 5.04 -2.13
CA ARG A 38 -10.02 4.61 -3.50
C ARG A 38 -8.74 5.26 -3.99
N LEU A 39 -7.66 4.50 -3.98
CA LEU A 39 -6.33 5.00 -4.28
C LEU A 39 -6.07 4.98 -5.79
N ARG A 40 -5.46 6.04 -6.33
CA ARG A 40 -4.91 6.11 -7.69
C ARG A 40 -3.51 6.71 -7.65
N GLY A 41 -2.69 6.44 -8.66
CA GLY A 41 -1.32 6.96 -8.75
C GLY A 41 -0.26 5.93 -8.37
N ARG A 42 0.97 6.40 -8.09
CA ARG A 42 2.12 5.51 -7.82
C ARG A 42 2.23 5.12 -6.35
N LEU A 43 2.51 3.84 -6.12
CA LEU A 43 2.89 3.29 -4.82
C LEU A 43 4.15 2.43 -4.95
N LEU A 44 4.83 2.19 -3.83
CA LEU A 44 5.97 1.29 -3.76
C LEU A 44 5.52 -0.08 -3.26
N THR A 45 6.16 -1.15 -3.69
CA THR A 45 5.91 -2.49 -3.13
C THR A 45 7.08 -2.88 -2.23
N ALA A 46 6.78 -3.36 -1.03
CA ALA A 46 7.80 -3.86 -0.12
C ALA A 46 7.19 -4.82 0.89
N ARG A 47 7.91 -5.91 1.19
CA ARG A 47 7.60 -6.86 2.27
C ARG A 47 8.84 -7.05 3.16
N ASP A 48 9.00 -8.20 3.79
CA ASP A 48 9.98 -8.43 4.86
C ASP A 48 11.42 -8.10 4.49
N ALA A 49 11.92 -8.64 3.38
CA ALA A 49 13.32 -8.48 2.99
C ALA A 49 13.63 -7.02 2.63
N ALA A 50 12.69 -6.36 1.97
CA ALA A 50 12.81 -4.94 1.64
C ALA A 50 12.81 -4.07 2.91
N HIS A 51 11.87 -4.28 3.85
CA HIS A 51 11.84 -3.53 5.11
C HIS A 51 13.10 -3.76 5.94
N LYS A 52 13.56 -5.02 6.05
CA LYS A 52 14.81 -5.36 6.75
C LYS A 52 16.01 -4.63 6.14
N ARG A 53 16.10 -4.59 4.81
CA ARG A 53 17.19 -3.90 4.10
C ARG A 53 17.11 -2.38 4.30
N LEU A 54 15.93 -1.78 4.18
CA LEU A 54 15.75 -0.34 4.38
C LEU A 54 16.17 0.09 5.78
N VAL A 55 15.75 -0.64 6.82
CA VAL A 55 16.17 -0.37 8.20
C VAL A 55 17.68 -0.53 8.39
N ALA A 56 18.28 -1.60 7.87
CA ALA A 56 19.73 -1.79 7.95
C ALA A 56 20.53 -0.64 7.28
N MET A 57 20.02 -0.10 6.17
CA MET A 57 20.62 1.06 5.51
C MET A 57 20.48 2.33 6.37
N LEU A 58 19.32 2.55 6.98
CA LEU A 58 19.12 3.66 7.92
C LEU A 58 20.07 3.57 9.13
N ASP A 59 20.21 2.37 9.71
CA ASP A 59 21.11 2.11 10.83
C ASP A 59 22.58 2.39 10.46
N ALA A 60 22.95 2.11 9.21
CA ALA A 60 24.29 2.38 8.67
C ALA A 60 24.49 3.83 8.19
N GLY A 61 23.45 4.68 8.24
CA GLY A 61 23.50 6.04 7.69
C GLY A 61 23.63 6.09 6.16
N GLU A 62 23.27 5.01 5.47
CA GLU A 62 23.34 4.88 4.02
C GLU A 62 22.13 5.54 3.32
N PRO A 63 22.31 6.09 2.11
CA PRO A 63 21.20 6.63 1.34
C PRO A 63 20.24 5.52 0.90
N LEU A 64 18.94 5.73 1.11
CA LEU A 64 17.91 4.80 0.65
C LEU A 64 17.87 4.69 -0.87
N PRO A 65 17.52 3.51 -1.43
CA PRO A 65 17.47 3.30 -2.88
C PRO A 65 16.37 4.12 -3.58
N VAL A 66 15.35 4.54 -2.83
CA VAL A 66 14.25 5.40 -3.29
C VAL A 66 13.81 6.33 -2.16
N PRO A 67 13.36 7.56 -2.46
CA PRO A 67 12.79 8.45 -1.46
C PRO A 67 11.43 7.94 -0.99
N LEU A 68 11.25 7.84 0.33
CA LEU A 68 10.00 7.37 0.96
C LEU A 68 9.09 8.51 1.46
N ARG A 69 9.59 9.75 1.49
CA ARG A 69 8.82 10.91 1.93
C ARG A 69 7.55 11.06 1.08
N ASN A 70 6.41 11.21 1.76
CA ASN A 70 5.09 11.35 1.14
C ASN A 70 4.68 10.16 0.26
N ARG A 71 5.20 8.95 0.52
CA ARG A 71 4.86 7.74 -0.24
C ARG A 71 3.92 6.81 0.51
N ALA A 72 3.35 5.90 -0.29
CA ALA A 72 2.62 4.74 0.17
C ALA A 72 3.39 3.46 -0.17
N ILE A 73 3.44 2.51 0.77
CA ILE A 73 3.97 1.17 0.56
C ILE A 73 2.83 0.16 0.59
N TYR A 74 2.76 -0.69 -0.42
CA TYR A 74 1.87 -1.84 -0.50
C TYR A 74 2.63 -3.14 -0.20
N TYR A 75 2.16 -3.87 0.81
CA TYR A 75 2.73 -5.14 1.22
C TYR A 75 2.25 -6.24 0.28
N VAL A 76 3.02 -6.49 -0.78
CA VAL A 76 2.67 -7.46 -1.81
C VAL A 76 3.90 -8.23 -2.30
N GLY A 77 3.68 -9.47 -2.72
CA GLY A 77 4.61 -10.22 -3.57
C GLY A 77 3.83 -10.61 -4.82
N PRO A 78 3.86 -9.82 -5.90
CA PRO A 78 3.10 -10.13 -7.09
C PRO A 78 3.60 -11.43 -7.71
N VAL A 79 2.67 -12.20 -8.27
CA VAL A 79 3.00 -13.33 -9.13
C VAL A 79 3.38 -12.80 -10.51
N ASP A 80 4.21 -13.55 -11.24
CA ASP A 80 4.56 -13.23 -12.63
C ASP A 80 3.30 -13.07 -13.48
N ALA A 81 3.30 -12.06 -14.34
CA ALA A 81 2.20 -11.82 -15.28
C ALA A 81 2.12 -12.93 -16.32
N VAL A 82 0.90 -13.24 -16.77
CA VAL A 82 0.66 -14.24 -17.83
C VAL A 82 0.13 -13.54 -19.08
N GLY A 83 0.68 -13.90 -20.25
CA GLY A 83 0.27 -13.32 -21.53
C GLY A 83 0.48 -11.81 -21.56
N ASP A 84 -0.59 -11.06 -21.83
CA ASP A 84 -0.57 -9.60 -21.98
C ASP A 84 -0.96 -8.86 -20.69
N GLU A 85 -1.00 -9.53 -19.53
CA GLU A 85 -1.28 -8.90 -18.24
C GLU A 85 -0.15 -7.93 -17.84
N ALA A 86 -0.52 -6.75 -17.33
CA ALA A 86 0.46 -5.79 -16.82
C ALA A 86 1.14 -6.27 -15.51
N VAL A 87 0.42 -7.06 -14.71
CA VAL A 87 0.90 -7.63 -13.45
C VAL A 87 0.07 -8.88 -13.15
N GLY A 88 0.70 -9.96 -12.66
CA GLY A 88 -0.03 -11.11 -12.16
C GLY A 88 -0.75 -10.82 -10.83
N PRO A 89 -1.40 -11.82 -10.23
CA PRO A 89 -2.10 -11.66 -8.95
C PRO A 89 -1.25 -10.96 -7.87
N ALA A 90 -1.79 -9.89 -7.30
CA ALA A 90 -1.07 -8.96 -6.43
C ALA A 90 -1.87 -8.65 -5.15
N GLY A 91 -2.33 -9.67 -4.43
CA GLY A 91 -3.06 -9.52 -3.16
C GLY A 91 -2.14 -9.12 -1.98
N PRO A 92 -2.68 -8.46 -0.93
CA PRO A 92 -1.90 -8.01 0.20
C PRO A 92 -1.38 -9.18 1.06
N THR A 93 -0.23 -8.98 1.70
CA THR A 93 0.26 -9.84 2.78
C THR A 93 -0.07 -9.28 4.16
N THR A 94 0.01 -10.13 5.19
CA THR A 94 -0.30 -9.80 6.58
C THR A 94 0.59 -8.65 7.09
N ALA A 95 -0.03 -7.58 7.58
CA ALA A 95 0.63 -6.33 7.97
C ALA A 95 1.56 -6.48 9.18
N THR A 96 1.17 -7.30 10.16
CA THR A 96 1.90 -7.46 11.43
C THR A 96 3.33 -7.99 11.27
N ARG A 97 3.63 -8.65 10.16
CA ARG A 97 5.00 -9.14 9.84
C ARG A 97 6.01 -8.00 9.69
N MET A 98 5.54 -6.77 9.45
CA MET A 98 6.37 -5.59 9.24
C MET A 98 6.47 -4.70 10.49
N ASP A 99 5.68 -4.95 11.55
CA ASP A 99 5.54 -4.02 12.69
C ASP A 99 6.87 -3.65 13.36
N LYS A 100 7.81 -4.59 13.47
CA LYS A 100 9.13 -4.33 14.05
C LYS A 100 9.99 -3.32 13.29
N PHE A 101 9.66 -3.03 12.03
CA PHE A 101 10.38 -2.06 11.19
C PHE A 101 9.64 -0.72 11.09
N VAL A 102 8.33 -0.71 11.38
CA VAL A 102 7.45 0.42 11.10
C VAL A 102 7.83 1.70 11.87
N PRO A 103 8.07 1.67 13.20
CA PRO A 103 8.36 2.89 13.96
C PRO A 103 9.53 3.69 13.36
N GLN A 104 10.67 3.04 13.15
CA GLN A 104 11.86 3.66 12.60
C GLN A 104 11.65 4.18 11.17
N LEU A 105 10.95 3.43 10.32
CA LEU A 105 10.66 3.86 8.95
C LEU A 105 9.78 5.10 8.93
N LEU A 106 8.74 5.17 9.77
CA LEU A 106 7.87 6.35 9.83
C LEU A 106 8.63 7.57 10.34
N GLU A 107 9.38 7.40 11.44
CA GLU A 107 10.12 8.49 12.11
C GLU A 107 11.19 9.10 11.21
N GLN A 108 11.95 8.27 10.47
CA GLN A 108 13.15 8.74 9.78
C GLN A 108 12.92 9.07 8.30
N THR A 109 11.83 8.60 7.69
CA THR A 109 11.70 8.66 6.21
C THR A 109 10.55 9.53 5.71
N GLY A 110 9.60 9.89 6.58
CA GLY A 110 8.41 10.63 6.18
C GLY A 110 7.45 9.82 5.30
N LEU A 111 7.53 8.48 5.37
CA LEU A 111 6.55 7.57 4.80
C LEU A 111 5.18 7.83 5.45
N LEU A 112 4.11 7.88 4.64
CA LEU A 112 2.78 8.24 5.14
C LEU A 112 1.83 7.06 5.25
N VAL A 113 1.88 6.12 4.29
CA VAL A 113 0.85 5.09 4.16
C VAL A 113 1.48 3.71 3.98
N MET A 114 0.91 2.72 4.68
CA MET A 114 1.28 1.32 4.56
C MET A 114 0.01 0.48 4.40
N ILE A 115 -0.02 -0.38 3.38
CA ILE A 115 -1.22 -1.11 2.95
C ILE A 115 -0.94 -2.61 3.06
N GLY A 116 -1.71 -3.31 3.89
CA GLY A 116 -1.63 -4.76 4.08
C GLY A 116 -2.98 -5.36 4.46
N LYS A 117 -2.98 -6.58 4.99
CA LYS A 117 -4.18 -7.24 5.54
C LYS A 117 -4.01 -7.63 7.00
N ALA A 118 -5.15 -7.97 7.62
CA ALA A 118 -5.31 -8.30 9.04
C ALA A 118 -5.18 -7.09 9.99
N GLU A 119 -5.64 -7.28 11.22
CA GLU A 119 -5.62 -6.29 12.30
C GLU A 119 -4.17 -5.96 12.74
N ARG A 120 -3.95 -4.71 13.16
CA ARG A 120 -2.73 -4.21 13.79
C ARG A 120 -3.04 -3.05 14.72
#